data_AF-A0A938GS34-F1
#
_entry.id   AF-A0A938GS34-F1
#
_cell.length_a   1.000
_cell.length_b   1.000
_cell.length_c   1.000
_cell.angle_alpha   90.00
_cell.angle_beta   90.00
_cell.angle_gamma   90.00
#
_symmetry.space_group_name_H-M   'P 1'
#
loop_
_entity.id
_entity.type
_entity.pdbx_description
1 polymer ?
#
loop_
_entity_poly.entity_id
_entity_poly.type
_entity_poly.pdbx_seq_one_letter_code
_entity_poly.pdbx_strand_id
1 'polypeptide(L)' 'MHSSTSSFQPLAGMVAAVHTPFHKDGRLNLDCVELQAAHLVRNQVIGAFVGGTTGECASLTLEERLLLTRRWV' A
#
# COMPACT_ATOMS: atom_id res chain seq x y z
N MET A 1 -22.46 23.82 22.76
CA MET A 1 -21.19 23.38 22.17
C MET A 1 -21.18 21.87 22.22
N HIS A 2 -21.55 21.19 21.13
CA HIS A 2 -21.53 19.72 21.07
C HIS A 2 -20.17 19.30 20.49
N SER A 3 -19.28 18.80 21.35
CA SER A 3 -18.01 18.22 20.93
C SER A 3 -18.29 16.92 20.18
N SER A 4 -17.97 16.87 18.89
CA SER A 4 -18.04 15.65 18.09
C SER A 4 -16.99 14.66 18.57
N THR A 5 -17.39 13.65 19.36
CA THR A 5 -16.55 12.47 19.61
C THR A 5 -16.46 11.67 18.32
N SER A 6 -15.29 11.71 17.66
CA SER A 6 -15.02 10.85 16.52
C SER A 6 -15.07 9.39 16.97
N SER A 7 -16.07 8.64 16.52
CA SER A 7 -16.19 7.22 16.81
C SER A 7 -15.20 6.44 15.93
N PHE A 8 -14.40 5.59 16.55
CA PHE A 8 -13.54 4.67 15.82
C PHE A 8 -14.41 3.63 15.10
N GLN A 9 -14.42 3.65 13.77
CA GLN A 9 -15.06 2.61 12.98
C GLN A 9 -14.05 1.50 12.63
N PRO A 10 -14.36 0.22 12.91
CA PRO A 10 -13.53 -0.89 12.46
C PRO A 10 -13.37 -0.90 10.94
N LEU A 11 -12.17 -1.25 10.46
CA LEU A 11 -11.92 -1.46 9.04
C LEU A 11 -12.71 -2.69 8.56
N ALA A 12 -13.62 -2.49 7.61
CA ALA A 12 -14.53 -3.53 7.12
C ALA A 12 -14.44 -3.66 5.59
N GLY A 13 -14.05 -4.84 5.11
CA GLY A 13 -13.84 -5.15 3.69
C GLY A 13 -12.49 -5.82 3.45
N MET A 14 -12.22 -6.21 2.20
CA MET A 14 -10.96 -6.88 1.84
C MET A 14 -9.81 -5.90 1.73
N VAL A 15 -8.72 -6.16 2.44
CA VAL A 15 -7.47 -5.39 2.38
C VAL A 15 -6.34 -6.31 1.94
N ALA A 16 -5.69 -5.98 0.83
CA ALA A 16 -4.63 -6.81 0.27
C ALA A 16 -3.26 -6.38 0.81
N ALA A 17 -2.48 -7.32 1.34
CA ALA A 17 -1.04 -7.11 1.50
C ALA A 17 -0.38 -7.16 0.12
N VAL A 18 0.22 -6.06 -0.31
CA VAL A 18 0.75 -5.92 -1.68
C VAL A 18 2.25 -6.17 -1.74
N HIS A 19 2.70 -6.75 -2.84
CA HIS A 19 4.12 -6.92 -3.15
C HIS A 19 4.73 -5.60 -3.59
N THR A 20 5.98 -5.34 -3.20
CA THR A 20 6.74 -4.20 -3.71
C THR A 20 7.19 -4.49 -5.15
N PRO A 21 6.85 -3.65 -6.13
CA PRO A 21 7.28 -3.87 -7.50
C PRO A 21 8.75 -3.47 -7.69
N PHE A 22 9.51 -4.35 -8.34
CA PHE A 22 10.91 -4.11 -8.71
C PHE A 22 11.12 -4.28 -10.21
N HIS A 23 12.10 -3.56 -10.74
CA HIS A 23 12.70 -3.86 -12.03
C HIS A 23 13.63 -5.07 -11.90
N LYS A 24 14.04 -5.64 -13.05
CA LYS A 24 14.97 -6.78 -13.09
C LYS A 24 16.33 -6.49 -12.45
N ASP A 25 16.71 -5.23 -12.36
CA ASP A 25 17.96 -4.76 -11.74
C ASP A 25 17.83 -4.55 -10.22
N GLY A 26 16.67 -4.84 -9.63
CA GLY A 26 16.40 -4.71 -8.20
C GLY A 26 15.98 -3.32 -7.75
N ARG A 27 15.96 -2.30 -8.63
CA ARG A 27 15.43 -0.98 -8.28
C ARG A 27 13.91 -1.00 -8.21
N LEU A 28 13.32 -0.13 -7.38
CA LEU A 28 11.86 0.04 -7.31
C LEU A 28 11.27 0.38 -8.68
N ASN A 29 10.18 -0.31 -9.04
CA ASN A 29 9.37 -0.03 -10.22
C ASN A 29 8.06 0.63 -9.79
N LEU A 30 8.14 1.92 -9.44
CA LEU A 30 7.03 2.67 -8.86
C LEU A 30 5.83 2.81 -9.81
N ASP A 31 6.04 2.80 -11.12
CA ASP A 31 4.97 2.96 -12.11
C ASP A 31 4.04 1.73 -12.19
N CYS A 32 4.43 0.62 -11.58
CA CYS A 32 3.60 -0.58 -11.44
C CYS A 32 2.56 -0.43 -10.31
N VAL A 33 2.72 0.54 -9.39
CA VAL A 33 1.81 0.74 -8.26
C VAL A 33 0.39 1.07 -8.75
N GLU A 34 0.25 1.94 -9.75
CA GLU A 34 -1.04 2.31 -10.32
C GLU A 34 -1.73 1.11 -10.99
N LEU A 35 -0.97 0.21 -11.62
CA LEU A 35 -1.49 -1.01 -12.21
C LEU A 35 -1.98 -1.99 -11.14
N GLN A 36 -1.22 -2.14 -10.04
CA GLN A 36 -1.65 -2.92 -8.88
C GLN A 36 -2.92 -2.34 -8.26
N ALA A 37 -2.95 -1.03 -7.99
CA ALA A 37 -4.11 -0.34 -7.42
C ALA A 37 -5.36 -0.48 -8.31
N ALA A 38 -5.23 -0.29 -9.62
CA ALA A 38 -6.33 -0.47 -10.57
C ALA A 38 -6.83 -1.93 -10.60
N HIS A 39 -5.95 -2.91 -10.45
CA HIS A 39 -6.34 -4.31 -10.31
C HIS A 39 -7.12 -4.55 -8.99
N LEU A 40 -6.65 -4.00 -7.86
CA LEU A 40 -7.33 -4.13 -6.57
C LEU A 40 -8.74 -3.53 -6.61
N VAL A 41 -8.88 -2.31 -7.15
CA VAL A 41 -10.18 -1.63 -7.30
C VAL A 41 -11.13 -2.45 -8.17
N ARG A 42 -10.66 -2.96 -9.32
CA ARG A 42 -11.48 -3.82 -10.20
C ARG A 42 -11.98 -5.08 -9.52
N ASN A 43 -11.28 -5.58 -8.50
CA ASN A 43 -11.65 -6.77 -7.73
C ASN A 43 -12.32 -6.44 -6.38
N GLN A 44 -12.82 -5.22 -6.20
CA GLN A 44 -13.54 -4.79 -5.00
C GLN A 44 -12.72 -4.92 -3.70
N VAL A 45 -11.39 -4.85 -3.81
CA VAL A 45 -10.49 -4.70 -2.65
C VAL A 45 -10.55 -3.26 -2.19
N ILE A 46 -10.80 -3.04 -0.91
CA ILE A 46 -11.05 -1.71 -0.34
C ILE A 46 -9.79 -1.02 0.18
N GLY A 47 -8.66 -1.73 0.27
CA GLY A 47 -7.42 -1.18 0.77
C GLY A 47 -6.19 -2.01 0.43
N ALA A 48 -5.04 -1.38 0.53
CA ALA A 48 -3.73 -2.01 0.37
C ALA A 48 -2.90 -1.83 1.65
N PHE A 49 -2.33 -2.91 2.15
CA PHE A 49 -1.33 -2.91 3.21
C PHE A 49 0.06 -2.96 2.57
N VAL A 50 0.73 -1.80 2.58
CA VAL A 50 2.00 -1.55 1.88
C VAL A 50 3.16 -1.67 2.84
N GLY A 51 4.28 -2.27 2.39
CA GLY A 51 5.49 -2.38 3.21
C GLY A 51 5.39 -3.38 4.37
N GLY A 52 4.51 -4.38 4.26
CA GLY A 52 4.50 -5.56 5.10
C GLY A 52 5.57 -6.59 4.71
N THR A 53 5.51 -7.78 5.31
CA THR A 53 6.38 -8.91 4.92
C THR A 53 6.16 -9.34 3.47
N THR A 54 4.92 -9.39 3.00
CA THR A 54 4.58 -9.59 1.58
C THR A 54 5.16 -8.49 0.67
N GLY A 55 5.30 -7.27 1.21
CA GLY A 55 5.95 -6.16 0.54
C GLY A 55 7.48 -6.15 0.68
N GLU A 56 8.09 -7.23 1.18
CA GLU A 56 9.54 -7.39 1.29
C GLU A 56 10.24 -6.28 2.09
N CYS A 57 9.58 -5.76 3.13
CA CYS A 57 10.05 -4.57 3.85
C CYS A 57 11.42 -4.70 4.52
N ALA A 58 11.86 -5.93 4.82
CA ALA A 58 13.19 -6.22 5.36
C ALA A 58 14.32 -6.06 4.33
N SER A 59 13.99 -6.15 3.03
CA SER A 59 14.92 -5.97 1.91
C SER A 59 15.06 -4.50 1.48
N LEU A 60 14.19 -3.62 1.97
CA LEU A 60 14.13 -2.22 1.57
C LEU A 60 14.89 -1.31 2.52
N THR A 61 15.62 -0.36 1.94
CA THR A 61 16.15 0.80 2.66
C THR A 61 15.02 1.71 3.15
N LEU A 62 15.33 2.63 4.07
CA LEU A 62 14.36 3.63 4.53
C LEU A 62 13.86 4.50 3.37
N GLU A 63 14.75 4.93 2.49
CA GLU A 63 14.42 5.77 1.34
C GLU A 63 13.46 5.07 0.39
N GLU A 64 13.72 3.81 0.06
CA GLU A 64 12.83 3.00 -0.78
C GLU A 64 11.44 2.82 -0.15
N ARG A 65 11.36 2.57 1.16
CA ARG A 65 10.07 2.50 1.86
C ARG A 65 9.30 3.80 1.77
N LEU A 66 9.96 4.95 1.95
CA LEU A 66 9.33 6.26 1.85
C LEU A 66 8.85 6.56 0.43
N LEU A 67 9.65 6.25 -0.59
CA LEU A 67 9.26 6.43 -1.99
C LEU A 67 8.06 5.55 -2.36
N LEU A 68 8.09 4.27 -1.97
CA LEU A 68 6.98 3.35 -2.17
C LEU A 68 5.71 3.84 -1.50
N THR A 69 5.75 4.19 -0.20
CA THR A 69 4.58 4.68 0.52
C THR A 69 4.04 5.98 -0.10
N ARG A 70 4.91 6.91 -0.51
CA ARG A 70 4.48 8.15 -1.19
C ARG A 70 3.80 7.90 -2.53
N ARG A 71 4.16 6.83 -3.24
CA ARG A 71 3.50 6.50 -4.51
C ARG A 71 2.10 5.92 -4.32
N TRP A 72 1.85 5.27 -3.18
CA TRP A 72 0.55 4.67 -2.84
C TRP A 72 -0.49 5.67 -2.30
N VAL A 73 -0.09 6.89 -1.95
CA VAL A 73 -0.93 7.95 -1.37
C VAL A 73 -1.09 9.09 -2.38
#